data_AF-A0A2V7M234-F1
#
_entry.id   AF-A0A2V7M234-F1
#
_cell.length_a   1.000
_cell.length_b   1.000
_cell.length_c   1.000
_cell.angle_alpha   90.00
_cell.angle_beta   90.00
_cell.angle_gamma   90.00
#
_symmetry.space_group_name_H-M   'P 1'
#
loop_
_entity.id
_entity.type
_entity.pdbx_description
1 polymer ?
#
loop_
_entity_poly.entity_id
_entity_poly.type
_entity_poly.pdbx_seq_one_letter_code
_entity_poly.pdbx_strand_id
1 'polypeptide(L)'
;MPELRWYAIQTTAGHENKVRSLIARRIAEDARPETEKPIRQALVPTQEVVEIKNGKKVNVERKIYPGYVLVEMDLNQETIHTINGIQGVIKFVGTGRLPMPLRPDEVNRLLGVEEAIKEEEPTEAIPFLVGQVVEITEGP
;
A
#
# COMPACT_ATOMS: atom_id res chain seq x y z
N MET A 1 -4.23 6.69 25.28
CA MET A 1 -3.61 5.57 24.54
C MET A 1 -3.19 6.11 23.18
N PRO A 2 -2.06 5.70 22.59
CA PRO A 2 -1.68 6.14 21.25
C PRO A 2 -2.78 5.74 20.25
N GLU A 3 -3.29 6.71 19.49
CA GLU A 3 -4.27 6.42 18.43
C GLU A 3 -3.53 6.02 17.17
N LEU A 4 -3.21 4.73 17.10
CA LEU A 4 -2.58 4.15 15.91
C LEU A 4 -3.56 4.18 14.75
N ARG A 5 -3.13 4.80 13.65
CA ARG A 5 -3.90 4.87 12.42
C ARG A 5 -3.00 4.49 11.25
N TRP A 6 -3.64 4.01 10.20
CA TRP A 6 -2.96 3.68 8.95
C TRP A 6 -2.82 4.93 8.09
N TYR A 7 -1.63 5.11 7.51
CA TYR A 7 -1.32 6.19 6.58
C TYR A 7 -0.70 5.62 5.32
N ALA A 8 -1.02 6.22 4.18
CA ALA A 8 -0.37 5.89 2.92
C ALA A 8 0.80 6.85 2.66
N ILE A 9 1.94 6.27 2.27
CA ILE A 9 3.15 6.98 1.88
C ILE A 9 3.35 6.76 0.38
N GLN A 10 3.51 7.84 -0.37
CA GLN A 10 3.94 7.77 -1.76
C GLN A 10 5.46 7.61 -1.80
N THR A 11 5.92 6.61 -2.54
CA THR A 11 7.33 6.27 -2.72
C THR A 11 7.70 6.24 -4.20
N THR A 12 8.99 6.33 -4.49
CA THR A 12 9.49 6.11 -5.85
C THR A 12 9.18 4.67 -6.29
N ALA A 13 8.68 4.51 -7.51
CA ALA A 13 8.38 3.19 -8.08
C ALA A 13 9.62 2.27 -8.04
N GLY A 14 9.41 1.01 -7.69
CA GLY A 14 10.47 0.00 -7.58
C GLY A 14 11.27 0.03 -6.27
N HIS A 15 11.05 1.04 -5.42
CA HIS A 15 11.72 1.16 -4.13
C HIS A 15 10.80 0.83 -2.94
N GLU A 16 9.57 0.37 -3.18
CA GLU A 16 8.57 0.16 -2.12
C GLU A 16 9.07 -0.85 -1.07
N ASN A 17 9.62 -1.97 -1.53
CA ASN A 17 10.20 -3.00 -0.66
C ASN A 17 11.41 -2.48 0.13
N LYS A 18 12.22 -1.61 -0.49
CA LYS A 18 13.37 -0.98 0.19
C LYS A 18 12.89 -0.01 1.28
N VAL A 19 11.91 0.84 0.96
CA VAL A 19 11.31 1.78 1.93
C VAL A 19 10.69 1.01 3.09
N ARG A 20 9.89 -0.04 2.82
CA ARG A 20 9.33 -0.91 3.86
C ARG A 20 10.41 -1.46 4.78
N SER A 21 11.48 -2.02 4.24
CA SER A 21 12.60 -2.58 5.02
C SER A 21 13.33 -1.52 5.85
N LEU A 22 13.50 -0.31 5.32
CA LEU A 22 14.09 0.81 6.06
C LEU A 22 13.20 1.26 7.22
N ILE A 23 11.87 1.33 7.01
CA ILE A 23 10.91 1.63 8.08
C ILE A 23 10.96 0.54 9.15
N ALA A 24 10.93 -0.74 8.74
CA ALA A 24 11.02 -1.88 9.66
C ALA A 24 12.31 -1.86 10.50
N ARG A 25 13.44 -1.53 9.86
CA ARG A 25 14.70 -1.34 10.57
C ARG A 25 14.63 -0.20 11.58
N ARG A 26 14.03 0.94 11.21
CA ARG A 26 13.87 2.09 12.11
C ARG A 26 12.99 1.76 13.32
N ILE A 27 11.93 0.97 13.11
CA ILE A 27 11.09 0.43 14.18
C ILE A 27 11.91 -0.51 15.08
N ALA A 28 12.76 -1.36 14.52
CA ALA A 28 13.59 -2.30 15.28
C ALA A 28 14.69 -1.60 16.08
N GLU A 29 15.27 -0.52 15.56
CA GLU A 29 16.25 0.33 16.25
C GLU A 29 15.64 1.15 17.39
N ASP A 30 14.31 1.29 17.42
CA ASP A 30 13.61 1.92 18.54
C ASP A 30 13.64 1.01 19.77
N ALA A 31 14.32 1.46 20.82
CA ALA A 31 14.49 0.74 22.08
C ALA A 31 13.22 0.74 22.97
N ARG A 32 12.18 1.50 22.61
CA ARG A 32 10.90 1.52 23.34
C ARG A 32 10.23 0.13 23.31
N PRO A 33 9.42 -0.22 24.32
CA PRO A 33 8.53 -1.36 24.26
C PRO A 33 7.60 -1.28 23.05
N GLU A 34 7.24 -2.41 22.45
CA GLU A 34 6.40 -2.44 21.25
C GLU A 34 5.03 -1.73 21.43
N THR A 35 4.51 -1.70 22.66
CA THR A 35 3.28 -1.00 23.03
C THR A 35 3.41 0.53 23.05
N GLU A 36 4.63 1.04 23.12
CA GLU A 36 4.94 2.47 23.18
C GLU A 36 5.62 2.98 21.90
N LYS A 37 5.94 2.09 20.96
CA LYS A 37 6.51 2.50 19.67
C LYS A 37 5.49 3.32 18.90
N PRO A 38 5.87 4.52 18.42
CA PRO A 38 4.95 5.38 17.69
C PRO A 38 4.73 4.88 16.27
N ILE A 39 5.58 4.00 15.74
CA ILE A 39 5.38 3.31 14.46
C ILE A 39 5.35 1.82 14.76
N ARG A 40 4.25 1.12 14.39
CA ARG A 40 4.13 -0.32 14.60
C ARG A 40 4.67 -1.13 13.45
N GLN A 41 4.23 -0.81 12.23
CA GLN A 41 4.52 -1.64 11.06
C GLN A 41 4.40 -0.87 9.76
N ALA A 42 5.04 -1.42 8.73
CA ALA A 42 4.92 -0.96 7.34
C ALA A 42 4.68 -2.14 6.40
N LEU A 43 3.76 -1.95 5.47
CA LEU A 43 3.28 -2.97 4.52
C LEU A 43 3.25 -2.40 3.11
N VAL A 44 3.58 -3.23 2.12
CA VAL A 44 3.43 -2.89 0.71
C VAL A 44 2.11 -3.50 0.25
N PRO A 45 1.20 -2.75 -0.39
CA PRO A 45 -0.07 -3.29 -0.87
C PRO A 45 0.18 -4.24 -2.06
N THR A 46 0.27 -5.53 -1.76
CA THR A 46 0.43 -6.64 -2.69
C THR A 46 -0.74 -7.62 -2.58
N GLN A 47 -1.15 -8.20 -3.71
CA GLN A 47 -2.12 -9.29 -3.78
C GLN A 47 -1.41 -10.55 -4.23
N GLU A 48 -1.74 -11.69 -3.63
CA GLU A 48 -1.33 -12.98 -4.18
C GLU A 48 -2.22 -13.31 -5.37
N VAL A 49 -1.62 -13.54 -6.54
CA VAL A 49 -2.33 -14.02 -7.73
C VAL A 49 -1.79 -15.38 -8.11
N VAL A 50 -2.68 -16.32 -8.46
CA VAL A 50 -2.27 -17.65 -8.92
C VAL A 50 -2.03 -17.59 -10.43
N GLU A 51 -0.76 -17.60 -10.84
CA GLU A 51 -0.40 -17.73 -12.25
C GLU A 51 -0.16 -19.21 -12.61
N ILE A 52 -0.64 -19.64 -13.76
CA ILE A 52 -0.32 -20.95 -14.32
C ILE A 52 0.93 -20.81 -15.18
N LYS A 53 2.09 -21.20 -14.65
CA LYS A 53 3.34 -21.30 -15.42
C LYS A 53 3.69 -22.76 -15.66
N ASN A 54 3.82 -23.15 -16.93
CA ASN A 54 4.15 -24.52 -17.35
C ASN A 54 3.20 -25.59 -16.76
N GLY A 55 1.90 -25.30 -16.68
CA GLY A 55 0.90 -26.20 -16.12
C GLY A 55 0.92 -26.37 -14.60
N LYS A 56 1.80 -25.65 -13.89
CA LYS A 56 1.82 -25.60 -12.42
C LYS A 56 1.26 -24.26 -11.93
N LYS A 57 0.39 -24.33 -10.92
CA LYS A 57 -0.08 -23.15 -10.18
C LYS A 57 1.09 -22.59 -9.37
N VAL A 58 1.42 -21.32 -9.59
CA VAL A 58 2.45 -20.58 -8.86
C VAL A 58 1.78 -19.35 -8.25
N ASN A 59 1.86 -19.21 -6.93
CA ASN A 59 1.43 -17.97 -6.26
C ASN A 59 2.49 -16.90 -6.55
N VAL A 60 2.06 -15.81 -7.17
CA VAL A 60 2.88 -14.65 -7.51
C VAL A 60 2.31 -13.45 -6.78
N GLU A 61 3.14 -12.75 -6.00
CA GLU A 61 2.73 -11.49 -5.37
C GLU A 61 2.74 -10.35 -6.42
N ARG A 62 1.58 -9.77 -6.69
CA ARG A 62 1.42 -8.63 -7.59
C ARG A 62 1.12 -7.36 -6.78
N LYS A 63 1.88 -6.29 -7.04
CA LYS A 63 1.64 -4.98 -6.41
C LYS A 63 0.33 -4.38 -6.96
N ILE A 64 -0.65 -4.11 -6.09
CA ILE A 64 -1.93 -3.50 -6.47
C ILE A 64 -1.74 -2.00 -6.68
N TYR A 65 -0.95 -1.36 -5.80
CA TYR A 65 -0.64 0.06 -5.85
C TYR A 65 0.87 0.29 -5.89
N PRO A 66 1.50 0.27 -7.09
CA PRO A 66 2.93 0.56 -7.21
C PRO A 66 3.23 1.98 -6.73
N GLY A 67 4.37 2.16 -6.07
CA GLY A 67 4.75 3.44 -5.48
C GLY A 67 4.01 3.83 -4.20
N TYR A 68 3.36 2.88 -3.50
CA TYR A 68 2.74 3.13 -2.20
C TYR A 68 3.24 2.16 -1.13
N VAL A 69 3.37 2.69 0.09
CA VAL A 69 3.65 1.91 1.31
C VAL A 69 2.67 2.36 2.38
N LEU A 70 2.02 1.40 3.02
CA LEU A 70 1.12 1.62 4.15
C LEU A 70 1.92 1.58 5.44
N VAL A 71 1.68 2.51 6.36
CA VAL A 71 2.31 2.54 7.68
C VAL A 71 1.26 2.67 8.77
N GLU A 72 1.37 1.85 9.80
CA GLU A 72 0.58 1.98 11.03
C GLU A 72 1.39 2.74 12.06
N MET A 73 0.94 3.95 12.42
CA MET A 73 1.66 4.81 13.35
C MET A 73 0.74 5.77 14.11
N ASP A 74 1.22 6.27 15.22
CA ASP A 74 0.71 7.44 15.91
C ASP A 74 1.17 8.70 15.18
N LEU A 75 0.23 9.63 14.98
CA LEU A 75 0.51 10.84 14.21
C LEU A 75 1.14 11.90 15.10
N ASN A 76 2.46 12.06 14.97
CA ASN A 76 3.21 13.08 15.67
C ASN A 76 4.33 13.65 14.78
N GLN A 77 4.95 14.75 15.19
CA GLN A 77 6.00 15.39 14.38
C GLN A 77 7.24 14.49 14.22
N GLU A 78 7.55 13.68 15.22
CA GLU A 78 8.69 12.74 15.21
C GLU A 78 8.49 11.65 14.15
N THR A 79 7.30 11.03 14.06
CA THR A 79 6.98 9.98 13.09
C THR A 79 6.95 10.55 11.68
N ILE A 80 6.34 11.72 11.49
CA ILE A 80 6.34 12.41 10.20
C ILE A 80 7.78 12.71 9.74
N HIS A 81 8.61 13.26 10.62
CA HIS A 81 10.01 13.56 10.31
C HIS A 81 10.81 12.29 10.00
N THR A 82 10.60 11.25 10.80
CA THR A 82 11.29 9.96 10.64
C THR A 82 10.98 9.33 9.29
N ILE A 83 9.71 9.26 8.90
CA ILE A 83 9.31 8.70 7.61
C ILE A 83 9.79 9.55 6.44
N ASN A 84 9.68 10.88 6.50
CA ASN A 84 10.16 11.77 5.44
C ASN A 84 11.68 11.73 5.26
N GLY A 85 12.44 11.35 6.31
CA GLY A 85 13.88 11.14 6.24
C GLY A 85 14.31 9.86 5.52
N ILE A 86 13.38 8.95 5.20
CA ILE A 86 13.70 7.67 4.57
C ILE A 86 13.89 7.85 3.06
N GLN A 87 15.02 7.34 2.55
CA GLN A 87 15.30 7.38 1.12
C GLN A 87 14.25 6.61 0.32
N GLY A 88 13.68 7.28 -0.69
CA GLY A 88 12.64 6.73 -1.55
C GLY A 88 11.22 7.14 -1.14
N VAL A 89 11.06 7.81 0.00
CA VAL A 89 9.80 8.48 0.36
C VAL A 89 9.69 9.80 -0.40
N ILE A 90 8.54 10.04 -1.04
CA ILE A 90 8.23 11.28 -1.75
C ILE A 90 7.40 12.18 -0.86
N LYS A 91 6.26 11.69 -0.38
CA LYS A 91 5.34 12.42 0.48
C LYS A 91 4.32 11.50 1.13
N PHE A 92 3.69 11.98 2.19
CA PHE A 92 2.47 11.39 2.69
C PHE A 92 1.28 11.68 1.77
N VAL A 93 0.34 10.74 1.71
CA VAL A 93 -0.97 10.95 1.08
C VAL A 93 -1.85 11.74 2.06
N GLY A 94 -2.40 12.85 1.59
CA GLY A 94 -3.25 13.71 2.39
C GLY A 94 -3.47 15.07 1.76
N THR A 95 -4.20 15.93 2.46
CA THR A 95 -4.47 17.29 2.02
C THR A 95 -3.38 18.21 2.57
N GLY A 96 -2.49 18.67 1.68
CA GLY A 96 -1.41 19.61 2.02
C GLY A 96 -0.19 18.94 2.67
N ARG A 97 0.21 19.43 3.85
CA ARG A 97 1.40 18.94 4.59
C ARG A 97 1.08 17.92 5.68
N LEU A 98 -0.20 17.69 5.97
CA LEU A 98 -0.62 16.78 7.03
C LEU A 98 -1.01 15.43 6.40
N PRO A 99 -0.48 14.31 6.91
CA PRO A 99 -0.88 12.99 6.44
C PRO A 99 -2.33 12.72 6.83
N MET A 100 -3.09 12.12 5.91
CA MET A 100 -4.48 11.77 6.15
C MET A 100 -4.57 10.30 6.55
N PRO A 101 -5.26 9.98 7.66
CA PRO A 101 -5.45 8.59 8.03
C PRO A 101 -6.38 7.91 7.02
N LEU A 102 -6.04 6.67 6.66
CA LEU A 102 -6.89 5.81 5.86
C LEU A 102 -8.09 5.35 6.67
N ARG A 103 -9.22 5.13 5.99
CA ARG A 103 -10.39 4.55 6.65
C ARG A 103 -10.11 3.07 6.96
N PRO A 104 -10.57 2.56 8.11
CA PRO A 104 -10.40 1.14 8.45
C PRO A 104 -10.88 0.19 7.34
N ASP A 105 -11.99 0.52 6.67
CA ASP A 105 -12.53 -0.27 5.55
C ASP A 105 -11.57 -0.32 4.35
N GLU A 106 -10.87 0.78 4.06
CA GLU A 106 -9.90 0.83 2.96
C GLU A 106 -8.66 -0.01 3.30
N VAL A 107 -8.21 0.09 4.55
CA VAL A 107 -7.07 -0.70 5.04
C VAL A 107 -7.39 -2.18 5.01
N ASN A 108 -8.56 -2.60 5.51
CA ASN A 108 -8.94 -4.02 5.55
C ASN A 108 -8.99 -4.64 4.15
N ARG A 109 -9.48 -3.91 3.15
CA ARG A 109 -9.40 -4.32 1.74
C ARG A 109 -7.96 -4.42 1.24
N LEU A 110 -7.12 -3.43 1.55
CA LEU A 110 -5.71 -3.41 1.12
C LEU A 110 -4.84 -4.47 1.80
N LEU A 111 -5.19 -4.86 3.02
CA LEU A 111 -4.52 -5.90 3.80
C LEU A 111 -5.07 -7.30 3.50
N GLY A 112 -6.05 -7.44 2.59
CA GLY A 112 -6.66 -8.72 2.25
C GLY A 112 -7.50 -9.34 3.37
N VAL A 113 -7.82 -8.59 4.43
CA VAL A 113 -8.57 -9.09 5.59
C VAL A 113 -10.03 -9.39 5.23
N GLU A 114 -10.61 -8.69 4.26
CA GLU A 114 -11.94 -9.02 3.70
C GLU A 114 -11.90 -10.02 2.52
N GLU A 115 -10.76 -10.21 1.86
CA GLU A 115 -10.64 -11.11 0.70
C GLU A 115 -10.40 -12.58 1.07
N ALA A 116 -10.01 -12.87 2.32
CA ALA A 116 -10.01 -14.25 2.82
C ALA A 116 -11.41 -14.91 2.80
N ILE A 117 -12.48 -14.14 2.53
CA ILE A 117 -13.87 -14.61 2.42
C ILE A 117 -14.37 -14.62 0.96
N LYS A 118 -13.55 -14.22 -0.02
CA LYS A 118 -13.96 -14.12 -1.44
C LYS A 118 -12.98 -14.74 -2.45
N GLU A 119 -12.15 -15.69 -2.03
CA GLU A 119 -11.46 -16.59 -2.97
C GLU A 119 -12.28 -17.88 -3.23
N GLU A 120 -13.51 -17.70 -3.70
CA GLU A 120 -14.12 -18.57 -4.70
C GLU A 120 -14.57 -17.66 -5.85
N GLU A 121 -13.64 -17.34 -6.75
CA GLU A 121 -13.81 -17.40 -8.21
C GLU A 121 -12.65 -16.67 -8.92
N PRO A 122 -11.89 -17.37 -9.79
CA PRO A 122 -10.77 -16.78 -10.52
C PRO A 122 -11.34 -15.87 -11.61
N THR A 123 -11.39 -14.57 -11.37
CA THR A 123 -11.76 -13.63 -12.44
C THR A 123 -10.57 -13.48 -13.39
N GLU A 124 -10.79 -14.06 -14.56
CA GLU A 124 -9.92 -14.12 -15.72
C GLU A 124 -9.37 -12.74 -16.09
N ALA A 125 -8.12 -12.74 -16.55
CA ALA A 125 -7.47 -11.59 -17.14
C ALA A 125 -8.32 -11.03 -18.28
N ILE A 126 -8.81 -9.79 -18.14
CA ILE A 126 -9.33 -9.03 -19.28
C ILE A 126 -8.14 -8.26 -19.87
N PRO A 127 -7.62 -8.60 -21.06
CA PRO A 127 -6.70 -7.74 -21.78
C PRO A 127 -7.49 -6.53 -22.29
N PHE A 128 -7.20 -5.34 -21.77
CA PHE A 128 -7.71 -4.10 -22.37
C PHE A 128 -7.13 -3.96 -23.79
N LEU A 129 -7.99 -4.16 -24.79
CA LEU A 129 -7.75 -3.75 -26.18
C LEU A 129 -8.06 -2.25 -26.30
N VAL A 130 -7.02 -1.44 -26.47
CA VAL A 130 -7.15 -0.03 -26.86
C VAL A 130 -7.53 0.02 -28.34
N GLY A 131 -8.77 0.41 -28.66
CA GLY A 131 -9.16 0.66 -30.06
C GLY A 131 -10.64 0.50 -30.43
N GLN A 132 -11.59 1.13 -29.72
CA GLN A 132 -12.96 1.24 -30.24
C GLN A 132 -13.45 2.69 -30.38
N VAL A 133 -14.21 2.85 -31.45
CA VAL A 133 -14.52 4.05 -32.24
C VAL A 133 -15.43 5.00 -31.46
N VAL A 134 -15.07 6.28 -31.40
CA VAL A 134 -16.00 7.34 -31.00
C VAL A 134 -16.86 7.71 -32.21
N GLU A 135 -18.16 7.46 -32.10
CA GLU A 135 -19.17 7.85 -33.08
C GLU A 135 -19.57 9.31 -32.85
N ILE A 136 -19.53 10.11 -33.93
CA ILE A 136 -19.86 11.53 -33.93
C ILE A 136 -21.35 11.68 -33.63
N THR A 137 -21.67 12.34 -32.52
CA THR A 137 -23.04 12.76 -32.17
C THR A 137 -23.02 14.26 -31.96
N GLU A 138 -23.11 15.04 -33.06
CA GLU A 138 -23.90 16.28 -33.15
C GLU A 138 -23.61 17.01 -34.48
N GLY A 139 -24.63 17.02 -35.34
CA GLY A 139 -24.93 17.99 -36.40
C GLY A 139 -26.46 18.05 -36.48
N PRO A 140 -27.08 19.23 -36.71
CA PRO A 140 -26.91 20.06 -37.90
C PRO A 140 -26.48 21.52 -37.65
#